data_AF-A0A2V5XRX6-F1
#
_entry.id   AF-A0A2V5XRX6-F1
#
_cell.length_a   1.000
_cell.length_b   1.000
_cell.length_c   1.000
_cell.angle_alpha   90.00
_cell.angle_beta   90.00
_cell.angle_gamma   90.00
#
_symmetry.space_group_name_H-M   'P 1'
#
loop_
_entity.id
_entity.type
_entity.pdbx_description
1 polymer ?
#
loop_
_entity_poly.entity_id
_entity_poly.type
_entity_poly.pdbx_seq_one_letter_code
_entity_poly.pdbx_strand_id
1 'polypeptide(L)' 'MRIDKYTQKMQEALQGAQDLASQANHPEITNEHFLSALL' A
#
# COMPACT_ATOMS: atom_id res chain seq x y z
N MET A 1 4.19 9.75 3.20
CA MET A 1 2.95 10.00 2.41
C MET A 1 1.95 10.80 3.25
N ARG A 2 1.11 11.65 2.65
CA ARG A 2 0.02 12.39 3.35
C ARG A 2 -1.24 11.53 3.45
N ILE A 3 -1.16 10.46 4.25
CA ILE A 3 -2.21 9.43 4.37
C ILE A 3 -3.53 10.02 4.90
N ASP A 4 -3.45 11.11 5.67
CA ASP A 4 -4.58 11.89 6.17
C ASP A 4 -5.46 12.51 5.08
N LYS A 5 -4.95 12.60 3.84
CA LYS A 5 -5.66 13.15 2.67
C LYS A 5 -6.15 12.07 1.72
N TYR A 6 -5.93 10.80 2.04
CA TYR A 6 -6.37 9.70 1.19
C TYR A 6 -7.87 9.49 1.32
N THR A 7 -8.50 9.14 0.20
CA THR A 7 -9.86 8.59 0.23
C THR A 7 -9.84 7.27 0.99
N GLN A 8 -11.00 6.82 1.46
CA GLN A 8 -11.09 5.57 2.18
C GLN A 8 -10.54 4.38 1.37
N LYS A 9 -10.79 4.34 0.06
CA LYS A 9 -10.23 3.30 -0.84
C LYS A 9 -8.71 3.35 -0.95
N MET A 10 -8.12 4.54 -0.93
CA MET A 10 -6.66 4.69 -0.93
C MET A 10 -6.03 4.26 0.40
N GLN A 11 -6.73 4.42 1.52
CA GLN A 11 -6.29 3.89 2.82
C GLN A 11 -6.38 2.36 2.87
N GLU A 12 -7.45 1.77 2.34
CA GLU A 12 -7.58 0.31 2.16
C GLU A 12 -6.47 -0.25 1.27
N ALA A 13 -6.17 0.41 0.14
CA ALA A 13 -5.08 0.01 -0.74
C ALA A 13 -3.70 0.13 -0.05
N LEU A 14 -3.50 1.13 0.81
CA LEU A 14 -2.25 1.25 1.57
C LEU A 14 -2.06 0.06 2.53
N GLN A 15 -3.14 -0.43 3.13
CA GLN A 15 -3.12 -1.63 3.96
C GLN A 15 -2.77 -2.86 3.11
N GLY A 16 -3.42 -3.04 1.96
CA GLY A 16 -3.10 -4.13 1.03
C GLY A 16 -1.66 -4.09 0.52
N ALA A 17 -1.12 -2.90 0.29
CA ALA A 17 0.27 -2.70 -0.10
C ALA A 17 1.26 -3.12 1.00
N GLN A 18 0.90 -2.90 2.27
CA GLN A 18 1.68 -3.35 3.42
C GLN A 18 1.71 -4.88 3.50
N ASP A 19 0.58 -5.53 3.24
CA ASP A 19 0.48 -7.00 3.20
C ASP A 19 1.31 -7.59 2.05
N LEU A 20 1.28 -6.94 0.88
CA LEU A 20 2.10 -7.34 -0.27
C LEU A 20 3.61 -7.17 0.01
N ALA A 21 4.01 -6.07 0.65
CA ALA A 21 5.40 -5.85 1.04
C ALA A 21 5.87 -6.92 2.05
N SER A 22 5.02 -7.26 3.02
CA SER A 22 5.30 -8.30 4.02
C SER A 22 5.46 -9.68 3.37
N GLN A 23 4.57 -10.05 2.44
CA GLN A 23 4.66 -11.29 1.67
C GLN A 23 5.92 -11.36 0.81
N ALA A 24 6.36 -10.22 0.27
CA ALA A 24 7.59 -10.11 -0.52
C ALA A 24 8.88 -10.04 0.34
N ASN A 25 8.77 -10.09 1.68
CA ASN A 25 9.87 -9.82 2.62
C ASN A 25 10.57 -8.47 2.34
N HIS A 26 9.83 -7.50 1.83
CA HIS A 26 10.32 -6.15 1.60
C HIS A 26 10.09 -5.30 2.86
N PRO A 27 11.15 -4.67 3.42
CA PRO A 27 11.04 -3.88 4.65
C PRO A 27 10.27 -2.58 4.45
N GLU A 28 10.12 -2.13 3.21
CA GLU A 28 9.46 -0.87 2.86
C GLU A 28 8.34 -1.12 1.83
N ILE A 29 7.25 -0.36 1.96
CA ILE A 29 6.23 -0.31 0.92
C ILE A 29 6.79 0.48 -0.26
N THR A 30 7.06 -0.20 -1.37
CA THR A 30 7.40 0.42 -2.65
C THR A 30 6.15 0.80 -3.43
N ASN A 31 6.33 1.63 -4.46
CA ASN A 31 5.24 2.03 -5.36
C ASN A 31 4.59 0.82 -6.07
N GLU A 32 5.33 -0.27 -6.26
CA GLU A 32 4.83 -1.47 -6.93
C GLU A 32 3.79 -2.20 -6.08
N HIS A 33 4.03 -2.32 -4.77
CA HIS A 33 3.04 -2.89 -3.85
C HIS A 33 1.80 -2.01 -3.78
N PHE A 34 1.98 -0.69 -3.75
CA PHE A 34 0.86 0.24 -3.70
C PHE A 34 0.04 0.24 -4.98
N LEU A 35 0.68 0.21 -6.14
CA LEU A 35 0.01 0.07 -7.43
C LEU A 35 -0.75 -1.25 -7.52
N SER A 36 -0.13 -2.35 -7.09
CA SER A 36 -0.75 -3.68 -7.10
C SER A 36 -1.98 -3.75 -6.18
N ALA A 37 -1.98 -3.02 -5.07
CA ALA A 37 -3.13 -2.96 -4.15
C ALA A 37 -4.27 -2.05 -4.64
N LEU A 38 -4.05 -1.27 -5.70
CA LEU A 38 -5.05 -0.38 -6.31
C LEU A 38 -5.76 -1.01 -7.53
N LEU A 39 -5.21 -2.10 -8.09
CA LEU A 39 -5.74 -2.83 -9.25
C LEU A 39 -6.61 -4.01 -8.81
#